data_AF-A0AAV7ZW23-F1
#
_entry.id   AF-A0AAV7ZW23-F1
#
_cell.length_a   1.000
_cell.length_b   1.000
_cell.length_c   1.000
_cell.angle_alpha   90.00
_cell.angle_beta   90.00
_cell.angle_gamma   90.00
#
_symmetry.space_group_name_H-M   'P 1'
#
loop_
_entity.id
_entity.type
_entity.pdbx_description
1 polymer ?
#
loop_
_entity_poly.entity_id
_entity_poly.type
_entity_poly.pdbx_seq_one_letter_code
_entity_poly.pdbx_strand_id
1 'polypeptide(L)'
;MGTNNSKKKNGSKRSQKTKKKSKKSKISFKKASKKNFVPTYEIYPSIKWSQIRIKNLIQKKKLAPIFQPEDDPTETFPIECPICNYFFPIANMTNCCKKPICTECYLQILPFGIPNQPSSEQCPWCRHENFSITYHHNLRRKFEDETVFSQEEFDQKFELEKEASKNEREVFEKQRKKTIRKLLEIKKKEEEEGEYEELKMDQEKNEERERIKQLFLDQKKNQEQIDKNNIERIEQLENTTRDPNFLLTQFLSNAGINDLDRREQLLNFVLQVSNQQQN
;
A
#
# COMPACT_ATOMS: atom_id res chain seq x y z
N MET A 1 87.98 22.94 -57.74
CA MET A 1 87.52 21.69 -57.09
C MET A 1 86.14 21.97 -56.50
N GLY A 2 85.02 21.36 -56.84
CA GLY A 2 84.66 20.35 -57.82
C GLY A 2 83.17 20.03 -57.57
N THR A 3 82.37 20.09 -58.65
CA THR A 3 81.08 19.38 -58.86
C THR A 3 79.88 19.70 -57.95
N ASN A 4 78.61 19.60 -58.35
CA ASN A 4 77.85 19.62 -59.61
C ASN A 4 76.35 19.56 -59.22
N ASN A 5 75.49 19.81 -60.22
CA ASN A 5 74.03 19.55 -60.32
C ASN A 5 73.10 20.73 -59.93
N SER A 6 72.48 21.49 -60.85
CA SER A 6 71.72 21.16 -62.08
C SER A 6 70.68 20.05 -61.83
N LYS A 7 69.37 20.17 -62.09
CA LYS A 7 68.61 20.99 -63.04
C LYS A 7 67.12 20.96 -62.64
N LYS A 8 66.45 22.06 -63.01
CA LYS A 8 65.02 22.27 -63.25
C LYS A 8 64.23 21.03 -63.71
N LYS A 9 62.93 20.98 -63.39
CA LYS A 9 61.84 21.14 -64.38
C LYS A 9 60.46 21.26 -63.75
N ASN A 10 59.73 22.29 -64.17
CA ASN A 10 58.29 22.46 -64.01
C ASN A 10 57.53 21.38 -64.81
N GLY A 11 56.36 20.98 -64.30
CA GLY A 11 55.42 20.13 -65.01
C GLY A 11 54.06 20.10 -64.31
N SER A 12 53.17 21.01 -64.70
CA SER A 12 51.74 20.99 -64.39
C SER A 12 51.09 19.73 -64.95
N LYS A 13 50.42 18.93 -64.10
CA LYS A 13 49.29 18.07 -64.49
C LYS A 13 48.24 17.98 -63.39
N ARG A 14 47.04 18.40 -63.81
CA ARG A 14 45.69 18.25 -63.28
C ARG A 14 45.33 16.79 -62.91
N SER A 15 44.28 16.64 -62.07
CA SER A 15 43.56 15.40 -61.68
C SER A 15 44.16 14.70 -60.45
N GLN A 16 43.44 14.32 -59.38
CA GLN A 16 42.02 14.03 -59.18
C GLN A 16 41.66 14.25 -57.69
N LYS A 17 40.46 14.79 -57.45
CA LYS A 17 39.76 14.73 -56.16
C LYS A 17 39.71 13.28 -55.67
N THR A 18 40.36 12.97 -54.56
CA THR A 18 39.97 11.83 -53.72
C THR A 18 39.42 12.37 -52.41
N LYS A 19 38.09 12.28 -52.29
CA LYS A 19 37.34 12.55 -51.05
C LYS A 19 37.77 11.52 -49.99
N LYS A 20 38.81 11.80 -49.21
CA LYS A 20 38.99 11.10 -47.93
C LYS A 20 38.04 11.73 -46.91
N LYS A 21 36.83 11.17 -46.85
CA LYS A 21 35.87 11.39 -45.77
C LYS A 21 36.59 11.14 -44.44
N SER A 22 36.90 12.19 -43.69
CA SER A 22 37.22 12.05 -42.27
C SER A 22 35.99 11.45 -41.59
N LYS A 23 36.13 10.21 -41.14
CA LYS A 23 35.08 9.54 -40.37
C LYS A 23 34.97 10.28 -39.03
N LYS A 24 34.07 11.26 -38.95
CA LYS A 24 33.60 11.83 -37.68
C LYS A 24 33.13 10.65 -36.81
N SER A 25 33.92 10.29 -35.80
CA SER A 25 33.56 9.30 -34.81
C SER A 25 32.46 9.89 -33.92
N LYS A 26 31.21 9.72 -34.34
CA LYS A 26 30.05 9.92 -33.48
C LYS A 26 30.22 8.99 -32.28
N ILE A 27 30.61 9.52 -31.12
CA ILE A 27 30.59 8.77 -29.87
C ILE A 27 29.11 8.56 -29.51
N SER A 28 28.56 7.45 -29.99
CA SER A 28 27.21 7.04 -29.63
C SER A 28 27.21 6.65 -28.15
N PHE A 29 26.50 7.39 -27.30
CA PHE A 29 26.30 7.06 -25.87
C PHE A 29 25.81 5.62 -25.63
N LYS A 30 25.12 5.03 -26.61
CA LYS A 30 24.66 3.62 -26.53
C LYS A 30 25.80 2.58 -26.60
N LYS A 31 26.99 2.93 -27.10
CA LYS A 31 28.15 2.00 -27.18
C LYS A 31 29.12 2.12 -26.00
N ALA A 32 29.15 3.25 -25.29
CA ALA A 32 30.01 3.44 -24.12
C ALA A 32 29.55 2.64 -22.88
N SER A 33 28.32 2.12 -22.87
CA SER A 33 27.75 1.45 -21.68
C SER A 33 28.09 -0.04 -21.56
N LYS A 34 28.68 -0.69 -22.57
CA LYS A 34 28.86 -2.17 -22.58
C LYS A 34 30.28 -2.69 -22.75
N LYS A 35 31.27 -1.90 -23.14
CA LYS A 35 32.69 -2.33 -23.15
C LYS A 35 33.55 -1.18 -22.64
N ASN A 36 34.26 -1.43 -21.54
CA ASN A 36 35.23 -0.53 -20.88
C ASN A 36 34.61 0.61 -20.04
N PHE A 37 33.82 0.26 -19.02
CA PHE A 37 33.66 1.16 -17.88
C PHE A 37 34.98 1.17 -17.10
N VAL A 38 35.80 2.20 -17.30
CA VAL A 38 36.99 2.40 -16.48
C VAL A 38 36.55 3.15 -15.22
N PRO A 39 36.81 2.60 -14.02
CA PRO A 39 36.33 3.16 -12.76
C PRO A 39 36.96 4.51 -12.37
N THR A 40 38.12 4.80 -12.93
CA THR A 40 38.97 5.97 -12.67
C THR A 40 39.91 6.12 -13.87
N TYR A 41 40.28 7.35 -14.25
CA TYR A 41 41.36 7.60 -15.19
C TYR A 41 42.69 7.91 -14.47
N GLU A 42 42.80 7.46 -13.21
CA GLU A 42 44.00 7.61 -12.35
C GLU A 42 44.36 9.07 -12.02
N ILE A 43 43.41 10.00 -12.17
CA ILE A 43 43.54 11.37 -11.61
C ILE A 43 43.81 11.27 -10.10
N TYR A 44 43.25 10.24 -9.45
CA TYR A 44 43.48 9.92 -8.05
C TYR A 44 43.87 8.45 -7.87
N PRO A 45 44.82 8.14 -6.97
CA PRO A 45 45.37 6.79 -6.79
C PRO A 45 44.40 5.81 -6.14
N SER A 46 43.37 6.28 -5.43
CA SER A 46 42.35 5.42 -4.83
C SER A 46 40.98 6.10 -4.77
N ILE A 47 39.93 5.31 -4.98
CA ILE A 47 38.53 5.74 -4.85
C ILE A 47 37.87 4.82 -3.81
N LYS A 48 37.32 5.41 -2.73
CA LYS A 48 36.66 4.67 -1.64
C LYS A 48 35.30 4.05 -2.05
N TRP A 49 34.72 4.53 -3.14
CA TRP A 49 33.43 4.05 -3.64
C TRP A 49 33.52 2.69 -4.34
N SER A 50 32.51 1.85 -4.10
CA SER A 50 32.32 0.61 -4.87
C SER A 50 32.02 0.91 -6.34
N GLN A 51 32.72 0.21 -7.24
CA GLN A 51 32.57 0.39 -8.68
C GLN A 51 31.19 0.00 -9.20
N ILE A 52 30.56 -0.99 -8.56
CA ILE A 52 29.18 -1.39 -8.85
C ILE A 52 28.23 -0.23 -8.51
N ARG A 53 28.46 0.45 -7.39
CA ARG A 53 27.64 1.61 -6.96
C ARG A 53 27.78 2.78 -7.93
N ILE A 54 29.01 3.12 -8.34
CA ILE A 54 29.26 4.21 -9.30
C ILE A 54 28.56 3.90 -10.64
N LYS A 55 28.76 2.68 -11.17
CA LYS A 55 28.14 2.23 -12.41
C LYS A 55 26.61 2.32 -12.34
N ASN A 56 26.01 1.87 -11.24
CA ASN A 56 24.56 1.95 -11.03
C ASN A 56 24.06 3.41 -10.99
N LEU A 57 24.81 4.32 -10.38
CA LEU A 57 24.44 5.74 -10.31
C LEU A 57 24.52 6.43 -11.67
N ILE A 58 25.53 6.11 -12.47
CA ILE A 58 25.65 6.61 -13.85
C ILE A 58 24.52 6.05 -14.73
N GLN A 59 24.22 4.75 -14.63
CA GLN A 59 23.12 4.13 -15.36
C GLN A 59 21.76 4.74 -14.99
N LYS A 60 21.56 5.02 -13.70
CA LYS A 60 20.37 5.73 -13.18
C LYS A 60 20.39 7.24 -13.46
N LYS A 61 21.41 7.76 -14.18
CA LYS A 61 21.61 9.18 -14.50
C LYS A 61 21.64 10.09 -13.26
N LYS A 62 22.09 9.58 -12.13
CA LYS A 62 22.33 10.37 -10.90
C LYS A 62 23.74 10.97 -10.86
N LEU A 63 24.66 10.44 -11.66
CA LEU A 63 26.03 10.94 -11.87
C LEU A 63 26.32 11.06 -13.36
N ALA A 64 27.16 12.01 -13.73
CA ALA A 64 27.74 12.11 -15.06
C ALA A 64 28.62 10.87 -15.33
N PRO A 65 28.62 10.34 -16.56
CA PRO A 65 29.60 9.34 -16.96
C PRO A 65 31.03 9.84 -16.74
N ILE A 66 31.94 8.92 -16.44
CA ILE A 66 33.36 9.22 -16.30
C ILE A 66 33.95 9.26 -17.72
N PHE A 67 34.67 10.34 -18.05
CA PHE A 67 35.33 10.54 -19.34
C PHE A 67 36.82 10.76 -19.10
N GLN A 68 37.63 10.42 -20.09
CA GLN A 68 39.05 10.73 -20.07
C GLN A 68 39.23 12.26 -19.99
N PRO A 69 40.07 12.77 -19.08
CA PRO A 69 40.35 14.19 -19.00
C PRO A 69 41.13 14.66 -20.23
N GLU A 70 40.85 15.89 -20.68
CA GLU A 70 41.64 16.61 -21.68
C GLU A 70 42.25 17.85 -21.06
N ASP A 71 43.50 18.17 -21.42
CA ASP A 71 44.24 19.33 -20.92
C ASP A 71 43.72 20.66 -21.49
N ASP A 72 43.23 20.65 -22.73
CA ASP A 72 42.82 21.85 -23.47
C ASP A 72 41.31 21.86 -23.80
N PRO A 73 40.67 23.03 -23.84
CA PRO A 73 39.28 23.15 -24.24
C PRO A 73 39.10 22.79 -25.72
N THR A 74 38.14 21.92 -26.01
CA THR A 74 37.76 21.58 -27.39
C THR A 74 36.25 21.68 -27.58
N GLU A 75 35.77 21.71 -28.82
CA GLU A 75 34.32 21.66 -29.13
C GLU A 75 33.63 20.46 -28.46
N THR A 76 34.37 19.35 -28.32
CA THR A 76 33.87 18.13 -27.68
C THR A 76 34.04 18.10 -26.17
N PHE A 77 34.98 18.87 -25.62
CA PHE A 77 35.29 18.97 -24.18
C PHE A 77 35.28 20.45 -23.75
N PRO A 78 34.10 21.10 -23.70
CA PRO A 78 34.02 22.53 -23.41
C PRO A 78 33.94 22.87 -21.91
N ILE A 79 33.78 21.88 -21.03
CA ILE A 79 33.50 22.11 -19.60
C ILE A 79 34.74 21.85 -18.77
N GLU A 80 35.29 22.90 -18.16
CA GLU A 80 36.39 22.82 -17.20
C GLU A 80 35.89 22.39 -15.81
N CYS A 81 36.61 21.46 -15.17
CA CYS A 81 36.40 21.14 -13.76
C CYS A 81 37.32 22.01 -12.87
N PRO A 82 36.79 22.84 -11.96
CA PRO A 82 37.58 23.78 -11.16
C PRO A 82 38.44 23.14 -10.08
N ILE A 83 38.39 21.81 -9.94
CA ILE A 83 39.15 21.06 -8.93
C ILE A 83 40.41 20.45 -9.54
N CYS A 84 40.29 19.89 -10.75
CA CYS A 84 41.40 19.23 -11.43
C CYS A 84 41.87 19.97 -12.68
N ASN A 85 41.21 21.07 -13.06
CA ASN A 85 41.51 21.94 -14.20
C ASN A 85 41.50 21.25 -15.57
N TYR A 86 40.95 20.03 -15.66
CA TYR A 86 40.74 19.31 -16.91
C TYR A 86 39.38 19.61 -17.54
N PHE A 87 39.30 19.40 -18.84
CA PHE A 87 38.11 19.59 -19.66
C PHE A 87 37.35 18.28 -19.89
N PHE A 88 36.03 18.36 -19.89
CA PHE A 88 35.11 17.24 -20.00
C PHE A 88 33.96 17.55 -20.96
N PRO A 89 33.36 16.53 -21.61
CA PRO A 89 32.23 16.74 -22.50
C PRO A 89 30.94 17.05 -21.73
N ILE A 90 30.83 16.50 -20.51
CA ILE A 90 29.73 16.69 -19.57
C ILE A 90 30.26 16.52 -18.14
N ALA A 91 29.69 17.28 -17.20
CA ALA A 91 30.07 17.25 -15.79
C ALA A 91 28.82 17.24 -14.88
N ASN A 92 29.02 17.00 -13.58
CA ASN A 92 27.98 17.19 -12.57
C ASN A 92 27.93 18.67 -12.16
N MET A 93 26.76 19.19 -11.79
CA MET A 93 26.63 20.56 -11.31
C MET A 93 26.47 20.58 -9.80
N THR A 94 27.21 21.41 -9.09
CA THR A 94 26.97 21.64 -7.66
C THR A 94 25.62 22.31 -7.45
N ASN A 95 24.92 21.95 -6.38
CA ASN A 95 23.60 22.51 -6.13
C ASN A 95 23.65 23.94 -5.59
N CYS A 96 24.68 24.27 -4.80
CA CYS A 96 24.86 25.56 -4.16
C CYS A 96 25.32 26.67 -5.11
N CYS A 97 26.46 26.49 -5.79
CA CYS A 97 27.09 27.53 -6.61
C CYS A 97 27.07 27.26 -8.11
N LYS A 98 26.40 26.18 -8.55
CA LYS A 98 26.27 25.78 -9.96
C LYS A 98 27.62 25.71 -10.69
N LYS A 99 28.66 25.21 -10.01
CA LYS A 99 29.96 24.94 -10.63
C LYS A 99 29.99 23.51 -11.19
N PRO A 100 30.56 23.29 -12.39
CA PRO A 100 30.75 21.95 -12.93
C PRO A 100 31.81 21.20 -12.13
N ILE A 101 31.62 19.91 -11.87
CA ILE A 101 32.59 19.03 -11.20
C ILE A 101 32.57 17.66 -11.90
N CYS A 102 33.74 17.17 -12.31
CA CYS A 102 33.85 15.84 -12.90
C CYS A 102 33.51 14.75 -11.87
N THR A 103 33.06 13.59 -12.34
CA THR A 103 32.62 12.52 -11.43
C THR A 103 33.76 12.04 -10.52
N GLU A 104 35.00 12.00 -11.00
CA GLU A 104 36.15 11.59 -10.17
C GLU A 104 36.41 12.55 -9.01
N CYS A 105 36.42 13.86 -9.27
CA CYS A 105 36.58 14.88 -8.23
C CYS A 105 35.45 14.84 -7.19
N TYR A 106 34.21 14.63 -7.64
CA TYR A 106 33.07 14.48 -6.74
C TYR A 106 33.23 13.28 -5.79
N LEU A 107 33.69 12.14 -6.30
CA LEU A 107 33.88 10.92 -5.51
C LEU A 107 34.99 11.08 -4.45
N GLN A 108 35.97 11.96 -4.69
CA GLN A 108 37.00 12.30 -3.71
C GLN A 108 36.48 13.17 -2.58
N ILE A 109 35.65 14.18 -2.90
CA ILE A 109 35.07 15.08 -1.89
C ILE A 109 34.10 14.32 -0.99
N LEU A 110 33.32 13.39 -1.56
CA LEU A 110 32.30 12.65 -0.83
C LEU A 110 32.54 11.16 -0.87
N PRO A 111 33.52 10.62 -0.13
CA PRO A 111 33.90 9.20 -0.21
C PRO A 111 32.81 8.22 0.21
N PHE A 112 31.79 8.67 0.96
CA PHE A 112 30.66 7.84 1.42
C PHE A 112 29.27 8.41 1.07
N GLY A 113 29.21 9.54 0.35
CA GLY A 113 27.97 10.30 0.14
C GLY A 113 26.95 9.64 -0.80
N ILE A 114 25.76 10.23 -0.93
CA ILE A 114 24.73 9.82 -1.91
C ILE A 114 24.47 11.02 -2.84
N PRO A 115 24.51 10.86 -4.17
CA PRO A 115 24.25 11.98 -5.07
C PRO A 115 22.83 12.52 -4.90
N ASN A 116 22.68 13.84 -4.95
CA ASN A 116 21.44 14.57 -4.68
C ASN A 116 20.93 14.47 -3.22
N GLN A 117 21.78 14.12 -2.26
CA GLN A 117 21.49 14.25 -0.84
C GLN A 117 22.49 15.21 -0.18
N PRO A 118 22.06 16.01 0.80
CA PRO A 118 22.95 16.88 1.55
C PRO A 118 23.96 16.02 2.32
N SER A 119 25.22 16.45 2.30
CA SER A 119 26.31 15.81 3.03
C SER A 119 26.80 16.71 4.17
N SER A 120 27.51 16.13 5.16
CA SER A 120 28.19 16.90 6.19
C SER A 120 29.38 17.72 5.67
N GLU A 121 29.75 17.55 4.40
CA GLU A 121 30.87 18.26 3.79
C GLU A 121 30.45 19.63 3.25
N GLN A 122 31.38 20.58 3.30
CA GLN A 122 31.20 21.89 2.69
C GLN A 122 31.59 21.87 1.21
N CYS A 123 30.96 22.72 0.40
CA CYS A 123 31.33 22.87 -1.00
C CYS A 123 32.77 23.39 -1.11
N PRO A 124 33.66 22.74 -1.89
CA PRO A 124 35.05 23.18 -2.03
C PRO A 124 35.20 24.54 -2.72
N TRP A 125 34.14 25.01 -3.40
CA TRP A 125 34.16 26.28 -4.12
C TRP A 125 33.60 27.45 -3.30
N CYS A 126 32.37 27.32 -2.78
CA CYS A 126 31.68 28.41 -2.09
C CYS A 126 31.53 28.21 -0.58
N ARG A 127 32.07 27.11 -0.01
CA ARG A 127 31.99 26.75 1.42
C ARG A 127 30.57 26.58 1.98
N HIS A 128 29.56 26.52 1.13
CA HIS A 128 28.20 26.22 1.55
C HIS A 128 28.13 24.83 2.20
N GLU A 129 27.46 24.72 3.34
CA GLU A 129 27.17 23.44 4.00
C GLU A 129 26.28 22.55 3.11
N ASN A 130 26.09 21.29 3.48
CA ASN A 130 25.18 20.40 2.75
C ASN A 130 25.58 20.16 1.28
N PHE A 131 26.86 19.94 1.03
CA PHE A 131 27.38 19.77 -0.33
C PHE A 131 26.65 18.63 -1.06
N SER A 132 26.11 18.95 -2.24
CA SER A 132 25.41 18.00 -3.11
C SER A 132 25.53 18.41 -4.57
N ILE A 133 25.36 17.44 -5.46
CA ILE A 133 25.42 17.63 -6.91
C ILE A 133 24.16 17.10 -7.60
N THR A 134 23.91 17.59 -8.81
CA THR A 134 22.91 17.08 -9.73
C THR A 134 23.50 16.93 -11.14
N TYR A 135 23.19 15.81 -11.80
CA TYR A 135 23.59 15.56 -13.19
C TYR A 135 22.44 15.86 -14.16
N HIS A 136 22.61 16.88 -14.99
CA HIS A 136 21.62 17.30 -15.98
C HIS A 136 21.83 16.57 -17.32
N HIS A 137 21.34 15.33 -17.42
CA HIS A 137 21.53 14.47 -18.59
C HIS A 137 20.87 14.96 -19.89
N ASN A 138 20.06 16.03 -19.85
CA ASN A 138 19.35 16.58 -21.01
C ASN A 138 20.14 17.65 -21.78
N LEU A 139 21.29 18.09 -21.26
CA LEU A 139 22.05 19.21 -21.83
C LEU A 139 22.85 18.86 -23.10
N ARG A 140 22.96 17.58 -23.49
CA ARG A 140 23.70 17.18 -24.71
C ARG A 140 22.86 17.07 -25.99
N ARG A 141 21.54 17.30 -25.94
CA ARG A 141 20.69 17.32 -27.16
C ARG A 141 20.68 18.66 -27.90
N LYS A 142 21.43 19.67 -27.44
CA LYS A 142 21.40 21.03 -27.99
C LYS A 142 22.67 21.48 -28.74
N PHE A 143 23.68 20.63 -28.93
CA PHE A 143 24.97 21.04 -29.52
C PHE A 143 25.21 20.63 -30.99
N GLU A 144 24.18 20.20 -31.74
CA GLU A 144 24.31 19.98 -33.21
C GLU A 144 23.31 20.78 -34.08
N ASP A 145 22.41 21.58 -33.50
CA ASP A 145 21.40 22.33 -34.27
C ASP A 145 21.42 23.84 -33.93
N GLU A 146 22.60 24.48 -33.97
CA GLU A 146 22.70 25.95 -33.98
C GLU A 146 22.59 26.48 -35.42
N THR A 147 21.39 26.38 -35.97
CA THR A 147 20.85 27.44 -36.82
C THR A 147 19.59 27.95 -36.13
N VAL A 148 19.78 28.98 -35.29
CA VAL A 148 18.76 29.96 -34.86
C VAL A 148 17.34 29.38 -34.69
N PHE A 149 17.10 28.71 -33.56
CA PHE A 149 15.74 28.67 -33.01
C PHE A 149 15.60 29.98 -32.25
N SER A 150 14.72 30.86 -32.73
CA SER A 150 14.51 32.18 -32.14
C SER A 150 14.17 32.04 -30.65
N GLN A 151 14.57 33.02 -29.85
CA GLN A 151 14.29 33.05 -28.41
C GLN A 151 12.79 32.85 -28.12
N GLU A 152 11.95 33.37 -29.02
CA GLU A 152 10.50 33.22 -29.03
C GLU A 152 10.03 31.76 -29.19
N GLU A 153 10.65 30.95 -30.04
CA GLU A 153 10.24 29.55 -30.23
C GLU A 153 10.70 28.66 -29.06
N PHE A 154 11.79 29.00 -28.38
CA PHE A 154 12.20 28.31 -27.15
C PHE A 154 11.22 28.61 -26.02
N ASP A 155 10.84 29.87 -25.86
CA ASP A 155 9.89 30.30 -24.84
C ASP A 155 8.49 29.72 -25.12
N GLN A 156 8.02 29.73 -26.37
CA GLN A 156 6.77 29.07 -26.77
C GLN A 156 6.78 27.57 -26.47
N LYS A 157 7.87 26.86 -26.79
CA LYS A 157 7.96 25.43 -26.51
C LYS A 157 7.98 25.13 -25.01
N PHE A 158 8.65 25.97 -24.22
CA PHE A 158 8.66 25.86 -22.77
C PHE A 158 7.28 26.14 -22.16
N GLU A 159 6.57 27.14 -22.67
CA GLU A 159 5.20 27.47 -22.27
C GLU A 159 4.24 26.32 -22.60
N LEU A 160 4.30 25.77 -23.81
CA LEU A 160 3.50 24.62 -24.25
C LEU A 160 3.78 23.38 -23.40
N GLU A 161 5.04 23.13 -23.02
CA GLU A 161 5.39 21.99 -22.16
C GLU A 161 4.91 22.21 -20.71
N LYS A 162 4.92 23.46 -20.22
CA LYS A 162 4.37 23.85 -18.92
C LYS A 162 2.84 23.75 -18.89
N GLU A 163 2.16 24.17 -19.95
CA GLU A 163 0.71 24.01 -20.13
C GLU A 163 0.32 22.54 -20.29
N ALA A 164 1.06 21.76 -21.08
CA ALA A 164 0.85 20.32 -21.18
C ALA A 164 0.98 19.65 -19.81
N SER A 165 2.01 19.99 -19.02
CA SER A 165 2.17 19.47 -17.66
C SER A 165 1.05 19.91 -16.72
N LYS A 166 0.53 21.14 -16.86
CA LYS A 166 -0.62 21.63 -16.08
C LYS A 166 -1.92 20.92 -16.48
N ASN A 167 -2.16 20.75 -17.77
CA ASN A 167 -3.33 20.04 -18.31
C ASN A 167 -3.32 18.56 -17.90
N GLU A 168 -2.17 17.90 -17.95
CA GLU A 168 -2.01 16.53 -17.45
C GLU A 168 -2.34 16.44 -15.95
N ARG A 169 -1.84 17.38 -15.14
CA ARG A 169 -2.17 17.46 -13.70
C ARG A 169 -3.66 17.69 -13.47
N GLU A 170 -4.30 18.59 -14.22
CA GLU A 170 -5.73 18.84 -14.12
C GLU A 170 -6.58 17.64 -14.53
N VAL A 171 -6.20 16.92 -15.60
CA VAL A 171 -6.86 15.69 -16.02
C VAL A 171 -6.73 14.62 -14.93
N PHE A 172 -5.53 14.44 -14.39
CA PHE A 172 -5.29 13.49 -13.31
C PHE A 172 -6.08 13.86 -12.05
N GLU A 173 -6.15 15.15 -11.69
CA GLU A 173 -6.93 15.62 -10.56
C GLU A 173 -8.44 15.42 -10.76
N LYS A 174 -8.95 15.69 -11.97
CA LYS A 174 -10.36 15.41 -12.35
C LYS A 174 -10.67 13.92 -12.25
N GLN A 175 -9.77 13.05 -12.73
CA GLN A 175 -9.92 11.60 -12.59
C GLN A 175 -9.91 11.17 -11.13
N ARG A 176 -8.95 11.67 -10.33
CA ARG A 176 -8.87 11.40 -8.89
C ARG A 176 -10.15 11.82 -8.15
N LYS A 177 -10.68 13.02 -8.42
CA LYS A 177 -11.94 13.50 -7.83
C LYS A 177 -13.13 12.61 -8.19
N LYS A 178 -13.22 12.16 -9.45
CA LYS A 178 -14.26 11.18 -9.88
C LYS A 178 -14.14 9.86 -9.12
N THR A 179 -12.92 9.32 -9.00
CA THR A 179 -12.67 8.08 -8.27
C THR A 179 -13.03 8.22 -6.79
N ILE A 180 -12.63 9.31 -6.14
CA ILE A 180 -12.97 9.60 -4.75
C ILE A 180 -14.49 9.68 -4.57
N ARG A 181 -15.20 10.38 -5.46
CA ARG A 181 -16.67 10.48 -5.40
C ARG A 181 -17.33 9.10 -5.48
N LYS A 182 -16.86 8.23 -6.38
CA LYS A 182 -17.38 6.87 -6.51
C LYS A 182 -17.13 6.03 -5.25
N LEU A 183 -15.95 6.16 -4.63
CA LEU A 183 -15.63 5.46 -3.39
C LEU A 183 -16.50 5.93 -2.22
N LEU A 184 -16.78 7.24 -2.12
CA LEU A 184 -17.69 7.77 -1.09
C LEU A 184 -19.11 7.26 -1.26
N GLU A 185 -19.56 7.11 -2.51
CA GLU A 185 -20.90 6.60 -2.84
C GLU A 185 -21.02 5.10 -2.50
N ILE A 186 -19.95 4.32 -2.69
CA ILE A 186 -19.88 2.92 -2.23
C ILE A 186 -19.94 2.87 -0.69
N LYS A 187 -19.11 3.65 -0.01
CA LYS A 187 -19.06 3.65 1.47
C LYS A 187 -20.42 4.00 2.08
N LYS A 188 -21.14 4.96 1.49
CA LYS A 188 -22.49 5.33 1.94
C LYS A 188 -23.49 4.18 1.80
N LYS A 189 -23.39 3.39 0.72
CA LYS A 189 -24.23 2.20 0.55
C LYS A 189 -23.88 1.10 1.55
N GLU A 190 -22.60 0.87 1.80
CA GLU A 190 -22.16 -0.12 2.81
C GLU A 190 -22.63 0.27 4.23
N GLU A 191 -22.62 1.57 4.55
CA GLU A 191 -23.18 2.09 5.82
C GLU A 191 -24.70 1.88 5.89
N GLU A 192 -25.44 2.22 4.84
CA GLU A 192 -26.90 2.00 4.76
C GLU A 192 -27.29 0.52 4.83
N GLU A 193 -26.53 -0.37 4.16
CA GLU A 193 -26.72 -1.83 4.24
C GLU A 193 -26.43 -2.34 5.65
N GLY A 194 -25.35 -1.85 6.29
CA GLY A 194 -25.02 -2.20 7.67
C GLY A 194 -26.13 -1.82 8.68
N GLU A 195 -26.66 -0.60 8.57
CA GLU A 195 -27.78 -0.16 9.41
C GLU A 195 -29.04 -1.01 9.19
N TYR A 196 -29.35 -1.37 7.94
CA TYR A 196 -30.49 -2.24 7.63
C TYR A 196 -30.33 -3.65 8.22
N GLU A 197 -29.14 -4.23 8.12
CA GLU A 197 -28.83 -5.55 8.69
C GLU A 197 -28.94 -5.54 10.23
N GLU A 198 -28.48 -4.48 10.88
CA GLU A 198 -28.58 -4.30 12.34
C GLU A 198 -30.04 -4.18 12.79
N LEU A 199 -30.83 -3.34 12.10
CA LEU A 199 -32.28 -3.22 12.32
C LEU A 199 -33.01 -4.55 12.18
N LYS A 200 -32.65 -5.35 11.16
CA LYS A 200 -33.24 -6.67 10.93
C LYS A 200 -32.91 -7.65 12.07
N MET A 201 -31.64 -7.69 12.51
CA MET A 201 -31.26 -8.54 13.64
C MET A 201 -31.99 -8.18 14.93
N ASP A 202 -32.20 -6.89 15.17
CA ASP A 202 -32.90 -6.44 16.39
C ASP A 202 -34.40 -6.74 16.33
N GLN A 203 -35.04 -6.66 15.15
CA GLN A 203 -36.41 -7.14 14.96
C GLN A 203 -36.52 -8.63 15.27
N GLU A 204 -35.63 -9.47 14.72
CA GLU A 204 -35.63 -10.92 14.96
C GLU A 204 -35.43 -11.25 16.45
N LYS A 205 -34.50 -10.57 17.14
CA LYS A 205 -34.32 -10.73 18.59
C LYS A 205 -35.56 -10.33 19.39
N ASN A 206 -36.26 -9.28 18.97
CA ASN A 206 -37.45 -8.82 19.66
C ASN A 206 -38.61 -9.81 19.46
N GLU A 207 -38.80 -10.32 18.24
CA GLU A 207 -39.76 -11.39 17.97
C GLU A 207 -39.47 -12.64 18.81
N GLU A 208 -38.21 -13.04 18.92
CA GLU A 208 -37.82 -14.19 19.73
C GLU A 208 -38.09 -13.96 21.22
N ARG A 209 -37.81 -12.75 21.74
CA ARG A 209 -38.18 -12.37 23.12
C ARG A 209 -39.67 -12.48 23.35
N GLU A 210 -40.50 -12.04 22.40
CA GLU A 210 -41.95 -12.15 22.51
C GLU A 210 -42.41 -13.61 22.46
N ARG A 211 -41.81 -14.46 21.61
CA ARG A 211 -42.09 -15.91 21.60
C ARG A 211 -41.76 -16.56 22.94
N ILE A 212 -40.59 -16.25 23.52
CA ILE A 212 -40.19 -16.75 24.83
C ILE A 212 -41.18 -16.30 25.91
N LYS A 213 -41.61 -15.03 25.91
CA LYS A 213 -42.62 -14.54 26.84
C LYS A 213 -43.94 -15.30 26.73
N GLN A 214 -44.40 -15.57 25.50
CA GLN A 214 -45.62 -16.36 25.28
C GLN A 214 -45.48 -17.79 25.80
N LEU A 215 -44.34 -18.44 25.56
CA LEU A 215 -44.06 -19.77 26.11
C LEU A 215 -44.14 -19.80 27.64
N PHE A 216 -43.59 -18.79 28.33
CA PHE A 216 -43.70 -18.68 29.79
C PHE A 216 -45.14 -18.49 30.26
N LEU A 217 -45.92 -17.65 29.55
CA LEU A 217 -47.34 -17.45 29.84
C LEU A 217 -48.14 -18.74 29.69
N ASP A 218 -47.89 -19.50 28.63
CA ASP A 218 -48.59 -20.75 28.37
C ASP A 218 -48.19 -21.86 29.36
N GLN A 219 -46.91 -21.93 29.74
CA GLN A 219 -46.47 -22.81 30.84
C GLN A 219 -47.17 -22.47 32.14
N LYS A 220 -47.30 -21.17 32.47
CA LYS A 220 -47.99 -20.73 33.67
C LYS A 220 -49.46 -21.13 33.66
N LYS A 221 -50.17 -20.92 32.54
CA LYS A 221 -51.57 -21.34 32.38
C LYS A 221 -51.73 -22.86 32.52
N ASN A 222 -50.83 -23.63 31.91
CA ASN A 222 -50.84 -25.09 32.04
C ASN A 222 -50.63 -25.52 33.49
N GLN A 223 -49.71 -24.88 34.21
CA GLN A 223 -49.48 -25.17 35.62
C GLN A 223 -50.71 -24.83 36.47
N GLU A 224 -51.31 -23.64 36.27
CA GLU A 224 -52.55 -23.24 36.94
C GLU A 224 -53.70 -24.24 36.68
N GLN A 225 -53.77 -24.81 35.47
CA GLN A 225 -54.77 -25.84 35.14
C GLN A 225 -54.48 -27.17 35.83
N ILE A 226 -53.21 -27.59 35.90
CA ILE A 226 -52.80 -28.78 36.66
C ILE A 226 -53.16 -28.61 38.13
N ASP A 227 -52.86 -27.45 38.71
CA ASP A 227 -53.12 -27.14 40.11
C ASP A 227 -54.63 -27.17 40.39
N LYS A 228 -55.47 -26.59 39.52
CA LYS A 228 -56.94 -26.68 39.62
C LYS A 228 -57.43 -28.12 39.60
N ASN A 229 -56.97 -28.92 38.63
CA ASN A 229 -57.35 -30.33 38.51
C ASN A 229 -56.93 -31.13 39.77
N ASN A 230 -55.76 -30.82 40.33
CA ASN A 230 -55.28 -31.45 41.56
C ASN A 230 -56.15 -31.08 42.76
N ILE A 231 -56.56 -29.81 42.89
CA ILE A 231 -57.47 -29.34 43.94
C ILE A 231 -58.82 -30.08 43.83
N GLU A 232 -59.44 -30.12 42.64
CA GLU A 232 -60.69 -30.85 42.43
C GLU A 232 -60.58 -32.33 42.81
N ARG A 233 -59.44 -32.96 42.47
CA ARG A 233 -59.18 -34.35 42.82
C ARG A 233 -59.01 -34.56 44.33
N ILE A 234 -58.36 -33.63 45.03
CA ILE A 234 -58.25 -33.64 46.49
C ILE A 234 -59.65 -33.50 47.12
N GLU A 235 -60.47 -32.54 46.66
CA GLU A 235 -61.84 -32.36 47.16
C GLU A 235 -62.70 -33.62 46.97
N GLN A 236 -62.57 -34.31 45.83
CA GLN A 236 -63.25 -35.59 45.60
C GLN A 236 -62.78 -36.68 46.58
N LEU A 237 -61.49 -36.75 46.87
CA LEU A 237 -60.93 -37.69 47.85
C LEU A 237 -61.38 -37.35 49.28
N GLU A 238 -61.45 -36.08 49.65
CA GLU A 238 -61.97 -35.65 50.95
C GLU A 238 -63.46 -35.98 51.10
N ASN A 239 -64.26 -35.76 50.05
CA ASN A 239 -65.69 -36.08 50.08
C ASN A 239 -65.95 -37.59 50.18
N THR A 240 -65.14 -38.42 49.51
CA THR A 240 -65.24 -39.88 49.62
C THR A 240 -64.73 -40.41 50.98
N THR A 241 -63.70 -39.80 51.56
CA THR A 241 -63.19 -40.20 52.89
C THR A 241 -64.02 -39.68 54.06
N ARG A 242 -64.83 -38.64 53.87
CA ARG A 242 -65.84 -38.18 54.86
C ARG A 242 -67.12 -39.01 54.86
N ASP A 243 -67.34 -39.88 53.87
CA ASP A 243 -68.45 -40.82 53.87
C ASP A 243 -68.20 -41.93 54.91
N PRO A 244 -68.99 -42.01 56.00
CA PRO A 244 -68.83 -43.03 57.04
C PRO A 244 -68.88 -44.46 56.48
N ASN A 245 -69.67 -44.67 55.41
CA ASN A 245 -69.81 -45.96 54.77
C ASN A 245 -68.54 -46.35 54.02
N PHE A 246 -67.83 -45.39 53.41
CA PHE A 246 -66.56 -45.64 52.72
C PHE A 246 -65.43 -46.00 53.70
N LEU A 247 -65.32 -45.30 54.83
CA LEU A 247 -64.31 -45.62 55.86
C LEU A 247 -64.52 -47.01 56.48
N LEU A 248 -65.78 -47.36 56.78
CA LEU A 248 -66.13 -48.67 57.32
C LEU A 248 -65.91 -49.78 56.28
N THR A 249 -66.22 -49.49 55.02
CA THR A 249 -65.90 -50.33 53.85
C THR A 249 -64.38 -50.57 53.76
N GLN A 250 -63.54 -49.53 53.73
CA GLN A 250 -62.08 -49.65 53.66
C GLN A 250 -61.51 -50.44 54.85
N PHE A 251 -62.00 -50.19 56.06
CA PHE A 251 -61.58 -50.89 57.29
C PHE A 251 -61.89 -52.39 57.23
N LEU A 252 -63.11 -52.76 56.82
CA LEU A 252 -63.53 -54.16 56.68
C LEU A 252 -62.72 -54.89 55.61
N SER A 253 -62.39 -54.24 54.50
CA SER A 253 -61.56 -54.84 53.44
C SER A 253 -60.10 -55.04 53.89
N ASN A 254 -59.50 -54.07 54.61
CA ASN A 254 -58.15 -54.22 55.18
C ASN A 254 -58.09 -55.30 56.27
N ALA A 255 -59.20 -55.57 56.96
CA ALA A 255 -59.34 -56.69 57.88
C ALA A 255 -59.51 -58.06 57.18
N GLY A 256 -59.44 -58.10 55.84
CA GLY A 256 -59.57 -59.32 55.04
C GLY A 256 -61.02 -59.77 54.83
N ILE A 257 -62.01 -58.94 55.18
CA ILE A 257 -63.44 -59.26 55.06
C ILE A 257 -63.93 -58.76 53.69
N ASN A 258 -63.80 -59.63 52.69
CA ASN A 258 -64.21 -59.34 51.30
C ASN A 258 -65.59 -59.92 50.93
N ASP A 259 -66.23 -60.63 51.86
CA ASP A 259 -67.57 -61.20 51.69
C ASP A 259 -68.63 -60.11 51.84
N LEU A 260 -69.35 -59.82 50.75
CA LEU A 260 -70.32 -58.72 50.62
C LEU A 260 -71.45 -58.83 51.67
N ASP A 261 -72.00 -60.03 51.87
CA ASP A 261 -73.09 -60.25 52.82
C ASP A 261 -72.64 -60.01 54.26
N ARG A 262 -71.42 -60.45 54.59
CA ARG A 262 -70.85 -60.28 55.92
C ARG A 262 -70.51 -58.81 56.21
N ARG A 263 -70.12 -58.07 55.19
CA ARG A 263 -69.84 -56.63 55.28
C ARG A 263 -71.11 -55.83 55.56
N GLU A 264 -72.20 -56.14 54.86
CA GLU A 264 -73.50 -55.48 55.02
C GLU A 264 -74.13 -55.76 56.38
N GLN A 265 -73.98 -56.99 56.90
CA GLN A 265 -74.40 -57.35 58.25
C GLN A 265 -73.66 -56.56 59.34
N LEU A 266 -72.34 -56.38 59.20
CA LEU A 266 -71.53 -55.60 60.14
C LEU A 266 -71.84 -54.09 60.08
N LEU A 267 -72.11 -53.56 58.87
CA LEU A 267 -72.58 -52.18 58.67
C LEU A 267 -73.89 -51.92 59.41
N ASN A 268 -74.88 -52.79 59.24
CA ASN A 268 -76.17 -52.69 59.92
C ASN A 268 -76.05 -52.79 61.45
N PHE A 269 -75.16 -53.65 61.95
CA PHE A 269 -74.91 -53.78 63.38
C PHE A 269 -74.30 -52.51 63.99
N VAL A 270 -73.29 -51.91 63.34
CA VAL A 270 -72.65 -50.67 63.83
C VAL A 270 -73.62 -49.48 63.82
N LEU A 271 -74.50 -49.39 62.80
CA LEU A 271 -75.55 -48.37 62.75
C LEU A 271 -76.59 -48.56 63.88
N GLN A 272 -76.95 -49.80 64.19
CA GLN A 272 -77.85 -50.11 65.31
C GLN A 272 -77.26 -49.70 66.66
N VAL A 273 -75.97 -49.98 66.88
CA VAL A 273 -75.28 -49.65 68.13
C VAL A 273 -75.08 -48.13 68.29
N SER A 274 -74.76 -47.41 67.21
CA SER A 274 -74.58 -45.95 67.27
C SER A 274 -75.90 -45.22 67.62
N ASN A 275 -77.04 -45.68 67.07
CA ASN A 275 -78.36 -45.12 67.36
C ASN A 275 -78.84 -45.40 68.80
N GLN A 276 -78.28 -46.41 69.47
CA GLN A 276 -78.57 -46.70 70.88
C GLN A 276 -77.76 -45.83 71.86
N GLN A 277 -76.64 -45.24 71.43
CA GLN A 277 -75.79 -44.39 72.28
C GLN A 277 -76.15 -42.89 72.21
N GLN A 278 -77.07 -42.49 71.32
CA GLN A 278 -77.54 -41.10 71.18
C GLN A 278 -78.89 -40.83 71.86
N ASN A 279 -79.47 -41.81 72.56
CA ASN A 279 -80.61 -41.67 73.47
C ASN A 279 -80.15 -41.87 74.92
#